data_AF-A0A850G5Y0-F1
#
_entry.id   AF-A0A850G5Y0-F1
#
_cell.length_a   1.000
_cell.length_b   1.000
_cell.length_c   1.000
_cell.angle_alpha   90.00
_cell.angle_beta   90.00
_cell.angle_gamma   90.00
#
_symmetry.space_group_name_H-M   'P 1'
#
loop_
_entity.id
_entity.type
_entity.pdbx_description
1 polymer ?
#
loop_
_entity_poly.entity_id
_entity_poly.type
_entity_poly.pdbx_seq_one_letter_code
_entity_poly.pdbx_strand_id
1 'polypeptide(L)'
;MKKYPWIYSCVFAASTLAQTGCVSKIVDDDDDVGDTGETEEEEEEDTSETTDSEGESSEGESSEGESSEGESSEGESSEGESSETDTVLSHDADIQPLWDANCVSNCHQPGGSASFLDLGDGYSAMVGVSSTQASLMLVDAGSSADSYVVAKLRGTQAEAGGAGSQMPVGTDALPEDDISLIELWIDQGAAP
;
A
#
# COMPACT_ATOMS: atom_id res chain seq x y z
N MET A 1 -33.84 -25.06 -17.65
CA MET A 1 -34.65 -23.82 -17.63
C MET A 1 -35.56 -23.80 -16.41
N LYS A 2 -35.06 -23.38 -15.25
CA LYS A 2 -35.88 -23.01 -14.10
C LYS A 2 -35.30 -21.71 -13.56
N LYS A 3 -36.17 -20.71 -13.49
CA LYS A 3 -35.89 -19.28 -13.40
C LYS A 3 -35.65 -18.91 -11.92
N TYR A 4 -34.56 -18.22 -11.63
CA TYR A 4 -34.43 -17.35 -10.46
C TYR A 4 -34.80 -15.93 -10.91
N PRO A 5 -35.61 -15.20 -10.12
CA PRO A 5 -35.01 -14.02 -9.49
C PRO A 5 -35.64 -13.68 -8.13
N TRP A 6 -34.85 -13.73 -7.06
CA TRP A 6 -35.14 -12.96 -5.84
C TRP A 6 -34.34 -11.67 -5.89
N ILE A 7 -35.00 -10.65 -6.45
CA ILE A 7 -34.60 -9.26 -6.35
C ILE A 7 -35.12 -8.78 -5.00
N TYR A 8 -34.24 -8.66 -4.00
CA TYR A 8 -34.54 -7.88 -2.81
C TYR A 8 -33.90 -6.50 -2.98
N SER A 9 -34.66 -5.60 -3.61
CA SER A 9 -34.45 -4.16 -3.44
C SER A 9 -34.81 -3.81 -2.00
N CYS A 10 -33.80 -3.55 -1.17
CA CYS A 10 -33.99 -2.77 0.05
C CYS A 10 -33.67 -1.31 -0.25
N VAL A 11 -34.71 -0.52 -0.09
CA VAL A 11 -34.84 0.91 -0.32
C VAL A 11 -33.82 1.69 0.53
N PHE A 12 -33.07 2.56 -0.14
CA PHE A 12 -32.30 3.63 0.48
C PHE A 12 -33.25 4.57 1.25
N ALA A 13 -33.08 4.64 2.58
CA ALA A 13 -33.66 5.70 3.38
C ALA A 13 -32.62 6.82 3.55
N ALA A 14 -32.69 7.84 2.70
CA ALA A 14 -32.01 9.10 2.93
C ALA A 14 -32.74 9.86 4.05
N SER A 15 -32.03 10.12 5.15
CA SER A 15 -32.53 10.99 6.23
C SER A 15 -31.67 12.25 6.25
N THR A 16 -32.23 13.34 5.73
CA THR A 16 -31.73 14.72 5.86
C THR A 16 -32.38 15.41 7.06
N LEU A 17 -31.79 16.55 7.47
CA LEU A 17 -32.08 17.52 8.56
C LEU A 17 -31.21 17.32 9.81
N ALA A 18 -30.61 18.35 10.42
CA ALA A 18 -30.55 19.78 10.13
C ALA A 18 -29.37 20.39 10.90
N GLN A 19 -28.71 21.39 10.31
CA GLN A 19 -27.80 22.29 11.03
C GLN A 19 -28.62 23.23 11.92
N THR A 20 -28.20 23.43 13.17
CA THR A 20 -28.49 24.67 13.92
C THR A 20 -27.32 24.93 14.85
N GLY A 21 -26.55 25.96 14.53
CA GLY A 21 -25.52 26.49 15.40
C GLY A 21 -26.13 27.27 16.56
N CYS A 22 -25.40 27.31 17.67
CA CYS A 22 -25.45 28.42 18.62
C CYS A 22 -24.03 28.74 19.08
N VAL A 23 -23.60 29.95 18.76
CA VAL A 23 -22.37 30.59 19.24
C VAL A 23 -22.68 31.39 20.50
N SER A 24 -21.90 31.20 21.55
CA SER A 24 -21.77 32.03 22.76
C SER A 24 -20.70 31.38 23.64
N LYS A 25 -19.76 32.05 24.30
CA LYS A 25 -19.35 33.45 24.36
C LYS A 25 -17.97 33.41 25.05
N ILE A 26 -17.14 34.39 24.72
CA ILE A 26 -15.85 34.69 25.35
C ILE A 26 -16.02 34.94 26.87
N VAL A 27 -15.09 34.42 27.68
CA VAL A 27 -14.69 35.01 28.96
C VAL A 27 -13.17 34.93 29.05
N ASP A 28 -12.56 36.11 29.04
CA ASP A 28 -11.20 36.40 29.47
C ASP A 28 -11.09 36.16 30.99
N ASP A 29 -10.03 35.49 31.43
CA ASP A 29 -9.50 35.62 32.80
C ASP A 29 -7.97 35.58 32.70
N ASP A 30 -7.39 36.76 32.92
CA ASP A 30 -5.98 37.09 33.08
C ASP A 30 -5.36 36.47 34.35
N ASP A 31 -4.01 36.55 34.41
CA ASP A 31 -3.13 36.42 35.59
C ASP A 31 -2.73 34.99 36.06
N ASP A 32 -1.47 34.59 35.85
CA ASP A 32 -0.39 34.91 36.80
C ASP A 32 0.99 34.38 36.37
N VAL A 33 1.99 35.22 36.66
CA VAL A 33 3.45 35.15 36.53
C VAL A 33 4.01 33.83 37.12
N GLY A 34 4.92 33.08 36.50
CA GLY A 34 6.27 33.40 36.02
C GLY A 34 7.29 32.61 36.86
N ASP A 35 8.32 32.01 36.25
CA ASP A 35 9.62 31.87 36.91
C ASP A 35 10.72 31.49 35.90
N THR A 36 11.85 32.14 36.11
CA THR A 36 13.08 32.17 35.33
C THR A 36 13.93 30.91 35.48
N GLY A 37 14.68 30.56 34.44
CA GLY A 37 15.69 29.50 34.50
C GLY A 37 16.69 29.62 33.36
N GLU A 38 17.46 30.70 33.39
CA GLU A 38 18.69 30.92 32.63
C GLU A 38 19.79 30.00 33.18
N THR A 39 20.52 29.29 32.32
CA THR A 39 21.91 28.88 32.61
C THR A 39 22.73 28.91 31.32
N GLU A 40 23.74 29.77 31.37
CA GLU A 40 24.84 30.05 30.46
C GLU A 40 25.71 28.79 30.22
N GLU A 41 26.16 28.60 28.97
CA GLU A 41 27.57 28.69 28.51
C GLU A 41 28.52 27.62 29.11
N GLU A 42 29.18 26.84 28.25
CA GLU A 42 30.61 27.01 27.90
C GLU A 42 31.10 25.89 26.95
N GLU A 43 32.18 26.22 26.26
CA GLU A 43 32.77 25.59 25.06
C GLU A 43 33.74 24.42 25.37
N GLU A 44 34.65 24.19 24.41
CA GLU A 44 35.85 23.34 24.38
C GLU A 44 35.66 21.98 23.69
N GLU A 45 36.01 21.84 22.40
CA GLU A 45 37.36 21.59 21.84
C GLU A 45 37.89 20.16 22.11
N ASP A 46 37.92 19.29 21.09
CA ASP A 46 38.96 18.25 20.86
C ASP A 46 38.73 17.61 19.47
N THR A 47 39.38 18.06 18.40
CA THR A 47 40.74 17.71 17.91
C THR A 47 41.02 16.24 17.63
N SER A 48 41.65 16.02 16.47
CA SER A 48 42.36 14.82 15.97
C SER A 48 41.52 13.68 15.35
N GLU A 49 41.92 12.98 14.29
CA GLU A 49 43.06 13.10 13.37
C GLU A 49 42.76 12.21 12.13
N THR A 50 43.36 12.61 11.03
CA THR A 50 43.62 11.99 9.72
C THR A 50 43.45 10.47 9.57
N THR A 51 42.84 10.04 8.45
CA THR A 51 43.41 8.97 7.61
C THR A 51 43.26 9.32 6.13
N ASP A 52 44.40 9.65 5.56
CA ASP A 52 44.68 9.75 4.13
C ASP A 52 44.73 8.35 3.52
N SER A 53 44.10 8.14 2.37
CA SER A 53 44.43 7.04 1.47
C SER A 53 44.03 7.40 0.06
N GLU A 54 45.01 7.96 -0.62
CA GLU A 54 45.08 8.14 -2.06
C GLU A 54 44.97 6.79 -2.78
N GLY A 55 44.29 6.79 -3.93
CA GLY A 55 44.08 5.62 -4.77
C GLY A 55 43.85 6.01 -6.22
N GLU A 56 44.95 6.44 -6.84
CA GLU A 56 45.32 6.37 -8.26
C GLU A 56 44.29 6.68 -9.36
N SER A 57 44.65 7.73 -10.09
CA SER A 57 44.25 8.04 -11.46
C SER A 57 44.79 6.98 -12.44
N SER A 58 43.97 6.56 -13.40
CA SER A 58 44.48 6.04 -14.67
C SER A 58 43.55 6.44 -15.82
N GLU A 59 44.14 7.18 -16.74
CA GLU A 59 43.58 7.78 -17.93
C GLU A 59 43.27 6.73 -19.01
N GLY A 60 42.24 6.97 -19.83
CA GLY A 60 41.87 6.11 -20.95
C GLY A 60 41.08 6.89 -22.00
N GLU A 61 41.63 6.93 -23.21
CA GLU A 61 41.42 7.92 -24.27
C GLU A 61 40.08 7.87 -25.04
N SER A 62 39.83 8.99 -25.74
CA SER A 62 38.78 9.25 -26.74
C SER A 62 38.59 8.16 -27.81
N SER A 63 37.38 8.07 -28.36
CA SER A 63 37.16 7.81 -29.79
C SER A 63 35.72 8.15 -30.20
N GLU A 64 35.60 8.98 -31.22
CA GLU A 64 34.37 9.32 -31.93
C GLU A 64 33.83 8.13 -32.72
N GLY A 65 32.51 8.03 -32.89
CA GLY A 65 31.86 6.99 -33.69
C GLY A 65 30.48 7.45 -34.15
N GLU A 66 30.27 7.37 -35.45
CA GLU A 66 29.29 8.08 -36.27
C GLU A 66 27.86 7.52 -36.21
N SER A 67 26.93 8.34 -36.71
CA SER A 67 25.53 8.04 -37.02
C SER A 67 25.28 6.69 -37.69
N SER A 68 24.12 6.10 -37.41
CA SER A 68 23.44 5.19 -38.32
C SER A 68 21.93 5.33 -38.14
N GLU A 69 21.27 5.82 -39.18
CA GLU A 69 19.83 5.76 -39.37
C GLU A 69 19.40 4.32 -39.73
N GLY A 70 18.18 3.95 -39.36
CA GLY A 70 17.53 2.68 -39.72
C GLY A 70 16.27 2.52 -38.86
N GLU A 71 15.16 3.12 -39.28
CA GLU A 71 14.09 2.50 -40.08
C GLU A 71 13.09 1.69 -39.24
N SER A 72 11.82 2.01 -39.52
CA SER A 72 10.60 1.46 -38.96
C SER A 72 10.63 -0.06 -38.77
N SER A 73 10.00 -0.50 -37.68
CA SER A 73 9.10 -1.63 -37.80
C SER A 73 7.77 -1.27 -37.18
N GLU A 74 6.79 -1.43 -38.05
CA GLU A 74 5.37 -1.26 -37.85
C GLU A 74 4.87 -2.32 -36.86
N GLY A 75 3.70 -2.03 -36.31
CA GLY A 75 3.25 -2.57 -35.05
C GLY A 75 2.92 -4.05 -35.06
N GLU A 76 2.80 -4.57 -33.85
CA GLU A 76 1.75 -5.50 -33.51
C GLU A 76 1.07 -4.94 -32.26
N SER A 77 -0.10 -4.34 -32.49
CA SER A 77 -1.16 -4.34 -31.49
C SER A 77 -1.36 -5.79 -31.06
N SER A 78 -0.83 -6.15 -29.90
CA SER A 78 -1.49 -7.18 -29.12
C SER A 78 -2.57 -6.47 -28.34
N GLU A 79 -3.72 -6.28 -29.00
CA GLU A 79 -5.00 -6.25 -28.32
C GLU A 79 -5.11 -7.60 -27.62
N GLY A 80 -4.53 -7.66 -26.42
CA GLY A 80 -4.70 -8.76 -25.49
C GLY A 80 -6.16 -8.73 -25.09
N GLU A 81 -6.94 -9.50 -25.82
CA GLU A 81 -8.31 -9.83 -25.51
C GLU A 81 -8.39 -10.16 -24.01
N SER A 82 -8.96 -9.23 -23.23
CA SER A 82 -9.44 -9.47 -21.87
C SER A 82 -10.57 -10.47 -22.00
N SER A 83 -10.20 -11.73 -22.25
CA SER A 83 -11.07 -12.86 -22.05
C SER A 83 -11.13 -13.01 -20.55
N GLU A 84 -12.18 -12.42 -19.98
CA GLU A 84 -12.76 -12.75 -18.69
C GLU A 84 -13.01 -14.26 -18.68
N THR A 85 -11.94 -15.02 -18.53
CA THR A 85 -12.03 -16.46 -18.34
C THR A 85 -12.57 -16.59 -16.93
N ASP A 86 -13.79 -17.12 -16.86
CA ASP A 86 -14.50 -17.59 -15.67
C ASP A 86 -13.69 -18.74 -15.03
N THR A 87 -12.45 -18.44 -14.65
CA THR A 87 -11.51 -19.32 -14.01
C THR A 87 -11.61 -19.00 -12.54
N VAL A 88 -12.02 -20.01 -11.77
CA VAL A 88 -12.10 -19.88 -10.32
C VAL A 88 -10.67 -19.85 -9.77
N LEU A 89 -10.30 -18.75 -9.14
CA LEU A 89 -9.01 -18.55 -8.50
C LEU A 89 -9.03 -19.13 -7.08
N SER A 90 -7.87 -19.58 -6.63
CA SER A 90 -7.63 -20.08 -5.28
C SER A 90 -6.46 -19.35 -4.66
N HIS A 91 -6.46 -19.25 -3.33
CA HIS A 91 -5.38 -18.59 -2.65
C HIS A 91 -4.07 -19.38 -2.79
N ASP A 92 -4.10 -20.69 -2.54
CA ASP A 92 -2.90 -21.55 -2.59
C ASP A 92 -2.20 -21.54 -3.96
N ALA A 93 -2.96 -21.63 -5.06
CA ALA A 93 -2.37 -21.73 -6.40
C ALA A 93 -2.03 -20.39 -7.02
N ASP A 94 -2.85 -19.35 -6.79
CA ASP A 94 -2.80 -18.11 -7.58
C ASP A 94 -2.29 -16.92 -6.76
N ILE A 95 -2.61 -16.85 -5.47
CA ILE A 95 -2.37 -15.64 -4.66
C ILE A 95 -1.18 -15.78 -3.70
N GLN A 96 -1.02 -16.94 -3.06
CA GLN A 96 0.10 -17.21 -2.16
C GLN A 96 1.46 -17.01 -2.85
N PRO A 97 1.68 -17.43 -4.13
CA PRO A 97 2.92 -17.14 -4.83
C PRO A 97 3.20 -15.64 -4.98
N LEU A 98 2.17 -14.80 -5.12
CA LEU A 98 2.31 -13.34 -5.18
C LEU A 98 2.74 -12.78 -3.81
N TRP A 99 2.17 -13.29 -2.71
CA TRP A 99 2.60 -12.91 -1.36
C TRP A 99 4.03 -13.32 -1.08
N ASP A 100 4.42 -14.55 -1.43
CA ASP A 100 5.77 -15.07 -1.21
C ASP A 100 6.82 -14.24 -1.94
N ALA A 101 6.54 -13.88 -3.20
CA ALA A 101 7.45 -13.12 -4.04
C ALA A 101 7.60 -11.65 -3.60
N ASN A 102 6.50 -11.02 -3.17
CA ASN A 102 6.45 -9.56 -3.05
C ASN A 102 6.28 -9.04 -1.62
N CYS A 103 5.87 -9.86 -0.65
CA CYS A 103 5.42 -9.39 0.67
C CYS A 103 6.09 -10.11 1.84
N VAL A 104 6.38 -11.41 1.69
CA VAL A 104 6.93 -12.23 2.77
C VAL A 104 8.37 -11.83 3.09
N SER A 105 9.24 -11.71 2.08
CA SER A 105 10.68 -11.49 2.24
C SER A 105 11.01 -10.33 3.19
N ASN A 106 11.48 -10.68 4.40
CA ASN A 106 11.89 -9.80 5.51
C ASN A 106 10.80 -8.91 6.14
N CYS A 107 9.56 -8.96 5.65
CA CYS A 107 8.48 -8.11 6.11
C CYS A 107 7.38 -8.93 6.78
N HIS A 108 6.56 -9.62 6.00
CA HIS A 108 5.38 -10.35 6.48
C HIS A 108 5.67 -11.83 6.73
N GLN A 109 6.62 -12.09 7.63
CA GLN A 109 7.00 -13.43 8.05
C GLN A 109 7.48 -13.43 9.50
N PRO A 110 7.61 -14.58 10.17
CA PRO A 110 8.16 -14.64 11.52
C PRO A 110 9.55 -14.00 11.59
N GLY A 111 9.71 -13.01 12.46
CA GLY A 111 10.97 -12.24 12.59
C GLY A 111 11.16 -11.10 11.58
N GLY A 112 10.22 -10.91 10.64
CA GLY A 112 10.19 -9.76 9.74
C GLY A 112 9.69 -8.47 10.40
N SER A 113 9.89 -7.35 9.73
CA SER A 113 9.51 -6.00 10.21
C SER A 113 8.00 -5.82 10.38
N ALA A 114 7.20 -6.60 9.65
CA ALA A 114 5.74 -6.63 9.70
C ALA A 114 5.19 -7.98 10.16
N SER A 115 5.95 -8.69 11.00
CA SER A 115 5.63 -10.03 11.53
C SER A 115 4.33 -10.13 12.35
N PHE A 116 3.67 -9.01 12.66
CA PHE A 116 2.33 -8.99 13.23
C PHE A 116 1.27 -9.55 12.27
N LEU A 117 1.55 -9.58 10.96
CA LEU A 117 0.79 -10.27 9.94
C LEU A 117 1.76 -11.19 9.18
N ASP A 118 1.69 -12.48 9.46
CA ASP A 118 2.47 -13.51 8.77
C ASP A 118 1.72 -13.94 7.50
N LEU A 119 2.36 -13.80 6.35
CA LEU A 119 1.80 -14.16 5.05
C LEU A 119 2.41 -15.43 4.47
N GLY A 120 3.23 -16.20 5.22
CA GLY A 120 3.71 -17.51 4.77
C GLY A 120 2.60 -18.57 4.64
N ASP A 121 1.50 -18.40 5.38
CA ASP A 121 0.20 -19.04 5.18
C ASP A 121 -0.87 -17.94 5.23
N GLY A 122 -0.93 -17.14 4.16
CA GLY A 122 -1.65 -15.87 4.15
C GLY A 122 -3.17 -16.00 4.29
N TYR A 123 -3.75 -17.15 3.93
CA TYR A 123 -5.21 -17.29 3.82
C TYR A 123 -5.88 -17.06 5.17
N SER A 124 -5.49 -17.86 6.17
CA SER A 124 -6.10 -17.83 7.49
C SER A 124 -5.79 -16.54 8.26
N ALA A 125 -4.70 -15.86 7.90
CA ALA A 125 -4.28 -14.60 8.51
C ALA A 125 -5.05 -13.39 7.98
N MET A 126 -5.64 -13.47 6.77
CA MET A 126 -6.24 -12.33 6.09
C MET A 126 -7.75 -12.47 5.87
N VAL A 127 -8.23 -13.64 5.44
CA VAL A 127 -9.62 -13.80 4.98
C VAL A 127 -10.58 -13.79 6.16
N GLY A 128 -11.51 -12.82 6.16
CA GLY A 128 -12.47 -12.60 7.25
C GLY A 128 -11.85 -12.05 8.54
N VAL A 129 -10.60 -11.60 8.51
CA VAL A 129 -9.89 -11.03 9.66
C VAL A 129 -10.01 -9.52 9.64
N SER A 130 -10.37 -8.90 10.76
CA SER A 130 -10.45 -7.43 10.86
C SER A 130 -9.07 -6.79 10.79
N SER A 131 -8.95 -5.71 10.01
CA SER A 131 -7.72 -4.91 10.00
C SER A 131 -7.49 -4.25 11.36
N THR A 132 -6.23 -4.17 11.78
CA THR A 132 -5.82 -3.39 12.94
C THR A 132 -5.59 -1.92 12.60
N GLN A 133 -5.55 -1.59 11.31
CA GLN A 133 -5.22 -0.26 10.79
C GLN A 133 -6.41 0.47 10.18
N ALA A 134 -7.56 -0.17 10.00
CA ALA A 134 -8.78 0.42 9.44
C ALA A 134 -10.03 -0.28 9.98
N SER A 135 -11.21 0.28 9.75
CA SER A 135 -12.49 -0.35 10.10
C SER A 135 -12.95 -1.45 9.12
N LEU A 136 -12.11 -1.80 8.14
CA LEU A 136 -12.36 -2.80 7.10
C LEU A 136 -11.77 -4.16 7.49
N MET A 137 -12.20 -5.23 6.81
CA MET A 137 -11.50 -6.52 6.88
C MET A 137 -10.19 -6.43 6.10
N LEU A 138 -9.19 -7.25 6.44
CA LEU A 138 -7.98 -7.40 5.63
C LEU A 138 -8.36 -7.91 4.24
N VAL A 139 -9.14 -9.00 4.19
CA VAL A 139 -9.85 -9.50 3.01
C VAL A 139 -11.31 -9.77 3.39
N ASP A 140 -12.24 -9.08 2.74
CA ASP A 140 -13.68 -9.35 2.79
C ASP A 140 -14.09 -10.17 1.56
N ALA A 141 -14.40 -11.45 1.78
CA ALA A 141 -14.71 -12.38 0.70
C ALA A 141 -15.97 -11.92 -0.07
N GLY A 142 -15.80 -11.67 -1.37
CA GLY A 142 -16.84 -11.18 -2.27
C GLY A 142 -16.88 -9.66 -2.43
N SER A 143 -15.99 -8.91 -1.78
CA SER A 143 -15.85 -7.47 -1.98
C SER A 143 -14.39 -7.00 -1.88
N SER A 144 -13.73 -6.88 -3.03
CA SER A 144 -12.42 -6.25 -3.15
C SER A 144 -12.43 -4.79 -2.69
N ALA A 145 -13.54 -4.07 -2.94
CA ALA A 145 -13.73 -2.69 -2.53
C ALA A 145 -13.77 -2.50 -1.00
N ASP A 146 -14.27 -3.48 -0.26
CA ASP A 146 -14.33 -3.45 1.22
C ASP A 146 -13.11 -4.15 1.87
N SER A 147 -12.13 -4.56 1.07
CA SER A 147 -10.92 -5.25 1.52
C SER A 147 -9.74 -4.29 1.69
N TYR A 148 -9.23 -4.18 2.91
CA TYR A 148 -8.14 -3.25 3.24
C TYR A 148 -6.81 -3.59 2.55
N VAL A 149 -6.58 -4.87 2.21
CA VAL A 149 -5.40 -5.26 1.44
C VAL A 149 -5.35 -4.54 0.09
N VAL A 150 -6.49 -4.37 -0.59
CA VAL A 150 -6.57 -3.68 -1.88
C VAL A 150 -6.18 -2.21 -1.70
N ALA A 151 -6.68 -1.55 -0.66
CA ALA A 151 -6.30 -0.17 -0.36
C ALA A 151 -4.79 -0.02 -0.07
N LYS A 152 -4.17 -1.01 0.58
CA LYS A 152 -2.71 -1.05 0.80
C LYS A 152 -1.95 -1.23 -0.51
N LEU A 153 -2.40 -2.11 -1.41
CA LEU A 153 -1.75 -2.35 -2.70
C LEU A 153 -1.87 -1.14 -3.64
N ARG A 154 -3.05 -0.50 -3.64
CA ARG A 154 -3.37 0.67 -4.48
C ARG A 154 -2.82 1.99 -3.95
N GLY A 155 -2.31 2.01 -2.71
CA GLY A 155 -1.83 3.25 -2.07
C GLY A 155 -2.94 4.20 -1.61
N THR A 156 -4.17 3.71 -1.52
CA THR A 156 -5.38 4.47 -1.13
C THR A 156 -5.79 4.22 0.33
N GLN A 157 -4.90 3.65 1.15
CA GLN A 157 -5.19 3.27 2.53
C GLN A 157 -5.66 4.43 3.42
N ALA A 158 -5.25 5.67 3.12
CA ALA A 158 -5.69 6.86 3.85
C ALA A 158 -7.15 7.22 3.53
N GLU A 159 -7.58 7.02 2.28
CA GLU A 159 -8.97 7.23 1.84
C GLU A 159 -9.91 6.18 2.44
N ALA A 160 -9.41 4.96 2.63
CA ALA A 160 -10.09 3.89 3.36
C ALA A 160 -10.15 4.12 4.90
N GLY A 161 -9.73 5.30 5.38
CA GLY A 161 -9.71 5.64 6.81
C GLY A 161 -8.63 4.90 7.61
N GLY A 162 -7.64 4.32 6.92
CA GLY A 162 -6.52 3.64 7.54
C GLY A 162 -5.26 4.48 7.65
N ALA A 163 -4.14 3.81 7.94
CA ALA A 163 -2.85 4.46 8.18
C ALA A 163 -1.70 3.78 7.42
N GLY A 164 -0.50 4.36 7.52
CA GLY A 164 0.74 3.83 6.93
C GLY A 164 0.87 4.09 5.42
N SER A 165 1.80 3.36 4.80
CA SER A 165 2.15 3.51 3.39
C SER A 165 1.52 2.42 2.51
N GLN A 166 1.61 2.63 1.20
CA GLN A 166 1.37 1.60 0.18
C GLN A 166 2.28 0.38 0.43
N MET A 167 1.76 -0.80 0.13
CA MET A 167 2.50 -2.05 0.11
C MET A 167 2.62 -2.59 -1.32
N PRO A 168 3.74 -3.23 -1.70
CA PRO A 168 4.94 -3.43 -0.88
C PRO A 168 5.70 -2.12 -0.62
N VAL A 169 6.30 -1.98 0.56
CA VAL A 169 7.02 -0.77 0.97
C VAL A 169 8.49 -0.84 0.57
N GLY A 170 9.03 0.26 0.05
CA GLY A 170 10.46 0.35 -0.32
C GLY A 170 10.82 -0.30 -1.66
N THR A 171 9.82 -0.76 -2.41
CA THR A 171 9.95 -1.23 -3.79
C THR A 171 8.95 -0.49 -4.67
N ASP A 172 8.97 -0.79 -5.97
CA ASP A 172 7.89 -0.38 -6.87
C ASP A 172 6.55 -0.98 -6.42
N ALA A 173 5.46 -0.32 -6.84
CA ALA A 173 4.11 -0.83 -6.67
C ALA A 173 3.98 -2.21 -7.32
N LEU A 174 3.11 -3.05 -6.75
CA LEU A 174 2.77 -4.32 -7.38
C LEU A 174 2.17 -4.04 -8.79
N PRO A 175 2.51 -4.84 -9.82
CA PRO A 175 1.95 -4.67 -11.16
C PRO A 175 0.41 -4.67 -11.17
N GLU A 176 -0.18 -3.92 -12.10
CA GLU A 176 -1.64 -3.79 -12.20
C GLU A 176 -2.33 -5.15 -12.36
N ASP A 177 -1.78 -6.02 -13.21
CA ASP A 177 -2.34 -7.35 -13.48
C ASP A 177 -2.37 -8.22 -12.21
N ASP A 178 -1.34 -8.13 -11.36
CA ASP A 178 -1.27 -8.87 -10.10
C ASP A 178 -2.29 -8.35 -9.09
N ILE A 179 -2.48 -7.03 -9.00
CA ILE A 179 -3.50 -6.45 -8.12
C ILE A 179 -4.90 -6.83 -8.63
N SER A 180 -5.14 -6.76 -9.94
CA SER A 180 -6.41 -7.20 -10.55
C SER A 180 -6.68 -8.69 -10.32
N LEU A 181 -5.66 -9.55 -10.33
CA LEU A 181 -5.80 -10.98 -10.00
C LEU A 181 -6.24 -11.18 -8.54
N ILE A 182 -5.66 -10.41 -7.61
CA ILE A 182 -6.04 -10.42 -6.19
C ILE A 182 -7.47 -9.93 -6.01
N GLU A 183 -7.84 -8.80 -6.64
CA GLU A 183 -9.21 -8.25 -6.61
C GLU A 183 -10.21 -9.28 -7.14
N LEU A 184 -9.92 -9.92 -8.28
CA LEU A 184 -10.77 -10.95 -8.87
C LEU A 184 -10.94 -12.16 -7.93
N TRP A 185 -9.86 -12.65 -7.31
CA TRP A 185 -9.94 -13.75 -6.34
C TRP A 185 -10.82 -13.39 -5.13
N ILE A 186 -10.68 -12.16 -4.61
CA ILE A 186 -11.53 -11.68 -3.52
C ILE A 186 -12.99 -11.62 -3.96
N ASP A 187 -13.27 -11.04 -5.12
CA ASP A 187 -14.63 -10.89 -5.65
C ASP A 187 -15.30 -12.23 -5.99
N GLN A 188 -14.51 -13.26 -6.32
CA GLN A 188 -14.98 -14.64 -6.46
C GLN A 188 -15.27 -15.35 -5.12
N GLY A 189 -15.05 -14.68 -3.99
CA GLY A 189 -15.33 -15.18 -2.66
C GLY A 189 -14.11 -15.71 -1.90
N ALA A 190 -12.89 -15.34 -2.32
CA ALA A 190 -11.63 -15.65 -1.65
C ALA A 190 -11.51 -17.14 -1.30
N ALA A 191 -11.52 -18.01 -2.32
CA ALA A 191 -11.35 -19.45 -2.11
C ALA A 191 -9.94 -19.78 -1.58
N PRO A 192 -9.78 -20.75 -0.66
CA PRO A 192 -8.48 -21.18 -0.17
C PRO A 192 -7.65 -21.83 -1.29
#